data_AF-A0AAX2J5F3-F1
#
_entry.id   AF-A0AAX2J5F3-F1
#
_cell.length_a   1.000
_cell.length_b   1.000
_cell.length_c   1.000
_cell.angle_alpha   90.00
_cell.angle_beta   90.00
_cell.angle_gamma   90.00
#
_symmetry.space_group_name_H-M   'P 1'
#
loop_
_entity.id
_entity.type
_entity.pdbx_description
1 polymer ?
#
loop_
_entity_poly.entity_id
_entity_poly.type
_entity_poly.pdbx_seq_one_letter_code
_entity_poly.pdbx_strand_id
1 'polypeptide(L)'
;MVIFILIHYNYVIIFYLKTNTQYFIMNITTEKRMNVESFNLDHTKVKAPYVRLACITDGDHGDIIYKYDLRVCQPNQDHMDMPSLHSLEHLMAELSRNHSDKIVDISPMGCQTGFYVTLLNLPEYQDALNLIEKTLRDVVVATEVPACNVVQCGWAASHSLEGAQKIAQYLLDNRVQWEEIFA
;
A
#
# COMPACT_ATOMS: atom_id res chain seq x y z
N MET A 1 -12.36 -50.66 -18.01
CA MET A 1 -11.91 -49.33 -18.47
C MET A 1 -10.56 -49.08 -17.83
N VAL A 2 -9.49 -49.11 -18.62
CA VAL A 2 -8.13 -48.94 -18.12
C VAL A 2 -7.89 -47.45 -17.90
N ILE A 3 -7.50 -47.09 -16.68
CA ILE A 3 -7.16 -45.73 -16.30
C ILE A 3 -5.66 -45.57 -16.53
N PHE A 4 -5.28 -44.71 -17.47
CA PHE A 4 -3.91 -44.21 -17.55
C PHE A 4 -3.89 -42.79 -16.97
N ILE A 5 -3.19 -42.62 -15.85
CA ILE A 5 -2.85 -41.31 -15.32
C ILE A 5 -1.47 -40.97 -15.91
N LEU A 6 -1.44 -40.09 -16.91
CA LEU A 6 -0.18 -39.46 -17.32
C LEU A 6 -0.03 -38.14 -16.56
N ILE A 7 0.81 -38.15 -15.53
CA ILE A 7 1.26 -36.92 -14.86
C ILE A 7 2.39 -36.34 -15.70
N HIS A 8 2.07 -35.47 -16.65
CA HIS A 8 3.05 -34.55 -17.20
C HIS A 8 2.49 -33.13 -17.16
N TYR A 9 3.19 -32.30 -16.38
CA TYR A 9 3.12 -30.84 -16.29
C TYR A 9 1.76 -30.19 -16.61
N ASN A 10 1.08 -29.79 -15.54
CA ASN A 10 0.08 -28.71 -15.46
C ASN A 10 -1.31 -28.86 -16.10
N TYR A 11 -1.77 -30.06 -16.48
CA TYR A 11 -3.17 -30.20 -16.91
C TYR A 11 -3.86 -31.43 -16.32
N VAL A 12 -5.07 -31.20 -15.77
CA VAL A 12 -6.06 -32.25 -15.47
C VAL A 12 -7.17 -32.12 -16.50
N ILE A 13 -7.32 -33.12 -17.38
CA ILE A 13 -8.43 -33.20 -18.33
C ILE A 13 -9.49 -34.10 -17.71
N ILE A 14 -10.67 -33.54 -17.42
CA ILE A 14 -11.83 -34.30 -16.94
C ILE A 14 -12.85 -34.38 -18.08
N PHE A 15 -13.23 -35.60 -18.48
CA PHE A 15 -14.35 -35.84 -19.39
C PHE A 15 -15.61 -36.17 -18.60
N TYR A 16 -16.72 -35.48 -18.89
CA TYR A 16 -18.07 -35.93 -18.53
C TYR A 16 -19.05 -35.79 -19.69
N LEU A 17 -20.09 -36.62 -19.60
CA LEU A 17 -20.95 -37.13 -20.66
C LEU A 17 -21.86 -36.08 -21.34
N LYS A 18 -22.14 -36.40 -22.61
CA LYS A 18 -23.10 -35.80 -23.56
C LYS A 18 -24.43 -35.35 -22.90
N THR A 19 -24.79 -34.07 -23.06
CA THR A 19 -25.93 -33.58 -23.86
C THR A 19 -25.90 -32.03 -24.01
N ASN A 20 -26.10 -31.57 -25.25
CA ASN A 20 -26.49 -30.23 -25.73
C ASN A 20 -25.78 -28.95 -25.21
N THR A 21 -24.82 -28.51 -26.02
CA THR A 21 -24.64 -27.13 -26.57
C THR A 21 -24.53 -25.97 -25.58
N GLN A 22 -23.35 -25.82 -24.95
CA GLN A 22 -22.50 -24.61 -24.97
C GLN A 22 -21.33 -24.84 -24.00
N TYR A 23 -20.13 -25.08 -24.54
CA TYR A 23 -18.93 -25.29 -23.73
C TYR A 23 -18.42 -23.94 -23.23
N PHE A 24 -18.65 -23.63 -21.96
CA PHE A 24 -17.88 -22.58 -21.29
C PHE A 24 -16.50 -23.16 -20.94
N ILE A 25 -15.49 -22.80 -21.74
CA ILE A 25 -14.09 -23.02 -21.34
C ILE A 25 -13.79 -21.98 -20.26
N MET A 26 -13.97 -22.36 -19.00
CA MET A 26 -13.50 -21.57 -17.88
C MET A 26 -11.98 -21.78 -17.79
N ASN A 27 -11.22 -20.89 -18.42
CA ASN A 27 -9.77 -20.82 -18.24
C ASN A 27 -9.50 -20.38 -16.80
N ILE A 28 -9.42 -21.33 -15.88
CA ILE A 28 -8.89 -21.07 -14.54
C ILE A 28 -7.38 -21.02 -14.68
N THR A 29 -6.84 -19.85 -15.04
CA THR A 29 -5.41 -19.58 -14.81
C THR A 29 -5.22 -19.50 -13.31
N THR A 30 -4.74 -20.57 -12.69
CA THR A 30 -4.27 -20.54 -11.31
C THR A 30 -2.98 -19.73 -11.28
N GLU A 31 -3.09 -18.41 -11.26
CA GLU A 31 -1.92 -17.57 -11.06
C GLU A 31 -1.29 -17.92 -9.71
N LYS A 32 0.03 -18.09 -9.72
CA LYS A 32 0.80 -18.46 -8.54
C LYS A 32 0.72 -17.31 -7.54
N ARG A 33 0.00 -17.53 -6.44
CA ARG A 33 -0.04 -16.60 -5.32
C ARG A 33 1.36 -16.45 -4.71
N MET A 34 1.79 -15.21 -4.53
CA MET A 34 3.08 -14.85 -3.95
C MET A 34 2.94 -14.60 -2.43
N ASN A 35 4.03 -14.82 -1.68
CA ASN A 35 4.03 -14.64 -0.22
C ASN A 35 3.82 -13.19 0.21
N VAL A 36 4.35 -12.23 -0.56
CA VAL A 36 4.22 -10.80 -0.27
C VAL A 36 2.89 -10.31 -0.83
N GLU A 37 2.03 -9.75 0.02
CA GLU A 37 0.68 -9.32 -0.35
C GLU A 37 0.66 -8.44 -1.60
N SER A 38 1.52 -7.41 -1.65
CA SER A 38 1.54 -6.44 -2.75
C SER A 38 1.94 -7.03 -4.10
N PHE A 39 2.59 -8.19 -4.15
CA PHE A 39 2.89 -8.87 -5.42
C PHE A 39 1.65 -9.50 -6.04
N ASN A 40 0.57 -9.62 -5.29
CA ASN A 40 -0.73 -10.10 -5.75
C ASN A 40 -1.68 -8.94 -6.12
N LEU A 41 -1.27 -7.68 -5.94
CA LEU A 41 -2.02 -6.50 -6.41
C LEU A 41 -1.71 -6.24 -7.89
N ASP A 42 -2.75 -6.18 -8.72
CA ASP A 42 -2.62 -5.75 -10.10
C ASP A 42 -2.46 -4.23 -10.18
N HIS A 43 -1.20 -3.78 -10.24
CA HIS A 43 -0.84 -2.36 -10.30
C HIS A 43 -1.30 -1.67 -11.59
N THR A 44 -1.79 -2.40 -12.60
CA THR A 44 -2.32 -1.80 -13.83
C THR A 44 -3.77 -1.35 -13.70
N LYS A 45 -4.48 -1.83 -12.66
CA LYS A 45 -5.90 -1.56 -12.41
C LYS A 45 -6.17 -0.51 -11.35
N VAL A 46 -5.13 -0.05 -10.66
CA VAL A 46 -5.28 0.93 -9.57
C VAL A 46 -5.16 2.36 -10.10
N LYS A 47 -5.76 3.31 -9.40
CA LYS A 47 -5.70 4.74 -9.72
C LYS A 47 -5.23 5.54 -8.51
N ALA A 48 -3.99 6.02 -8.57
CA ALA A 48 -3.43 6.87 -7.54
C ALA A 48 -4.00 8.31 -7.58
N PRO A 49 -4.05 9.03 -6.45
CA PRO A 49 -3.68 8.57 -5.11
C PRO A 49 -4.83 7.82 -4.40
N TYR A 50 -4.49 6.83 -3.59
CA TYR A 50 -5.45 6.05 -2.81
C TYR A 50 -4.90 5.61 -1.44
N VAL A 51 -5.78 5.19 -0.53
CA VAL A 51 -5.42 4.52 0.73
C VAL A 51 -6.11 3.16 0.76
N ARG A 52 -5.36 2.08 0.57
CA ARG A 52 -5.92 0.72 0.52
C ARG A 52 -5.58 -0.04 1.80
N LEU A 53 -6.55 -0.68 2.44
CA LEU A 53 -6.26 -1.69 3.47
C LEU A 53 -5.59 -2.89 2.79
N ALA A 54 -4.28 -3.00 2.94
CA ALA A 54 -3.47 -3.99 2.24
C ALA A 54 -3.46 -5.33 2.95
N CYS A 55 -3.36 -5.33 4.28
CA CYS A 55 -3.30 -6.56 5.07
C CYS A 55 -3.86 -6.35 6.47
N ILE A 56 -4.46 -7.40 7.03
CA ILE A 56 -4.80 -7.53 8.44
C ILE A 56 -4.04 -8.76 8.95
N THR A 57 -3.32 -8.61 10.07
CA THR A 57 -2.59 -9.70 10.72
C THR A 57 -3.06 -9.83 12.15
N ASP A 58 -3.61 -11.00 12.51
CA ASP A 58 -3.95 -11.36 13.88
C ASP A 58 -2.70 -11.80 14.65
N GLY A 59 -2.56 -11.31 15.88
CA GLY A 59 -1.61 -11.81 16.86
C GLY A 59 -2.24 -12.92 17.72
N ASP A 60 -1.38 -13.76 18.30
CA ASP A 60 -1.80 -14.96 19.07
C ASP A 60 -2.65 -14.65 20.32
N HIS A 61 -2.68 -13.38 20.75
CA HIS A 61 -3.36 -12.92 21.97
C HIS A 61 -4.48 -11.91 21.71
N GLY A 62 -4.94 -11.77 20.47
CA GLY A 62 -6.06 -10.92 20.10
C GLY A 62 -5.71 -9.50 19.66
N ASP A 63 -4.42 -9.15 19.63
CA ASP A 63 -3.94 -7.94 18.96
C ASP A 63 -4.07 -8.07 17.44
N ILE A 64 -4.40 -6.98 16.75
CA ILE A 64 -4.57 -6.96 15.30
C ILE A 64 -3.75 -5.83 14.70
N ILE A 65 -2.93 -6.15 13.70
CA ILE A 65 -2.15 -5.20 12.93
C ILE A 65 -2.85 -4.92 11.60
N TYR A 66 -3.12 -3.64 11.34
CA TYR A 66 -3.70 -3.15 10.09
C TYR A 66 -2.61 -2.47 9.27
N LYS A 67 -2.39 -2.93 8.04
CA LYS A 67 -1.40 -2.36 7.13
C LYS A 67 -2.09 -1.69 5.96
N TYR A 68 -1.85 -0.40 5.79
CA TYR A 68 -2.41 0.43 4.72
C TYR A 68 -1.35 0.77 3.67
N ASP A 69 -1.70 0.64 2.40
CA ASP A 69 -0.98 1.14 1.24
C ASP A 69 -1.48 2.56 0.94
N LEU A 70 -0.72 3.57 1.39
CA LEU A 70 -0.91 4.98 1.02
C LEU A 70 -0.16 5.22 -0.29
N ARG A 71 -0.90 5.17 -1.40
CA ARG A 71 -0.35 5.35 -2.73
C ARG A 71 -0.38 6.81 -3.14
N VAL A 72 0.78 7.35 -3.47
CA VAL A 72 0.96 8.75 -3.89
C VAL A 72 0.98 8.84 -5.41
N CYS A 73 1.89 8.10 -6.05
CA CYS A 73 2.13 8.16 -7.48
C CYS A 73 1.52 6.96 -8.21
N GLN A 74 1.11 7.18 -9.46
CA GLN A 74 0.57 6.12 -10.31
C GLN A 74 1.67 5.09 -10.62
N PRO A 75 1.47 3.79 -10.29
CA PRO A 75 2.47 2.76 -10.55
C PRO A 75 2.92 2.71 -12.02
N ASN A 76 4.24 2.62 -12.21
CA ASN A 76 4.91 2.57 -13.53
C ASN A 76 4.69 3.79 -14.43
N GLN A 77 4.15 4.90 -13.91
CA GLN A 77 3.93 6.14 -14.67
C GLN A 77 4.60 7.34 -14.00
N ASP A 78 4.67 7.36 -12.67
CA ASP A 78 5.29 8.44 -11.91
C ASP A 78 5.93 7.91 -10.61
N HIS A 79 6.79 8.71 -9.99
CA HIS A 79 7.44 8.40 -8.72
C HIS A 79 7.89 9.66 -7.97
N MET A 80 8.08 9.55 -6.66
CA MET A 80 8.66 10.64 -5.85
C MET A 80 10.19 10.66 -5.99
N ASP A 81 10.79 11.85 -5.95
CA ASP A 81 12.24 11.97 -5.77
C ASP A 81 12.62 11.65 -4.31
N MET A 82 13.84 11.13 -4.12
CA MET A 82 14.27 10.62 -2.81
C MET A 82 14.32 11.68 -1.71
N PRO A 83 14.84 12.91 -1.92
CA PRO A 83 14.81 13.96 -0.89
C PRO A 83 13.40 14.30 -0.40
N SER A 84 12.43 14.42 -1.30
CA SER A 84 11.04 14.69 -0.94
C SER A 84 10.40 13.51 -0.20
N LEU A 85 10.58 12.29 -0.70
CA LEU A 85 10.09 11.05 -0.07
C LEU A 85 10.65 10.85 1.34
N HIS A 86 11.97 11.02 1.52
CA HIS A 86 12.66 10.85 2.79
C HIS A 86 12.26 11.92 3.82
N SER A 87 12.03 13.16 3.36
CA SER A 87 11.54 14.22 4.23
C SER A 87 10.09 13.97 4.66
N LEU A 88 9.27 13.46 3.75
CA LEU A 88 7.89 13.09 4.06
C LEU A 88 7.82 11.90 5.04
N GLU A 89 8.73 10.94 4.94
CA GLU A 89 8.91 9.87 5.94
C GLU A 89 9.13 10.45 7.34
N HIS A 90 10.13 11.31 7.50
CA HIS A 90 10.44 11.95 8.78
C HIS A 90 9.25 12.72 9.35
N LEU A 91 8.62 13.54 8.52
CA LEU A 91 7.48 14.38 8.90
C LEU A 91 6.27 13.53 9.30
N MET A 92 5.90 12.54 8.49
CA MET A 92 4.76 11.66 8.81
C MET A 92 5.05 10.79 10.03
N ALA A 93 6.24 10.22 10.16
CA ALA A 93 6.61 9.41 11.30
C ALA A 93 6.49 10.20 12.61
N GLU A 94 7.05 11.40 12.67
CA GLU A 94 6.99 12.23 13.88
C GLU A 94 5.57 12.77 14.14
N LEU A 95 4.96 13.42 13.15
CA LEU A 95 3.72 14.18 13.35
C LEU A 95 2.49 13.29 13.51
N SER A 96 2.48 12.09 12.91
CA SER A 96 1.36 11.14 13.06
C SER A 96 1.11 10.74 14.51
N ARG A 97 2.16 10.70 15.33
CA ARG A 97 2.10 10.30 16.74
C ARG A 97 1.48 11.37 17.64
N ASN A 98 1.30 12.60 17.15
CA ASN A 98 0.48 13.62 17.81
C ASN A 98 -1.02 13.31 17.73
N HIS A 99 -1.43 12.50 16.76
CA HIS A 99 -2.84 12.20 16.47
C HIS A 99 -3.27 10.80 16.90
N SER A 100 -2.32 9.88 17.12
CA SER A 100 -2.62 8.53 17.59
C SER A 100 -1.39 7.85 18.21
N ASP A 101 -1.60 7.14 19.32
CA ASP A 101 -0.62 6.24 19.95
C ASP A 101 -0.60 4.85 19.28
N LYS A 102 -1.44 4.61 18.26
CA LYS A 102 -1.58 3.32 17.57
C LYS A 102 -0.69 3.15 16.35
N ILE A 103 0.10 4.16 16.00
CA ILE A 103 1.08 4.06 14.90
C ILE A 103 2.19 3.10 15.30
N VAL A 104 2.28 1.96 14.60
CA VAL A 104 3.41 1.03 14.70
C VAL A 104 4.55 1.52 13.82
N ASP A 105 4.27 1.79 12.55
CA ASP A 105 5.28 2.11 11.55
C ASP A 105 4.71 2.93 10.39
N ILE A 106 5.55 3.80 9.83
CA ILE A 106 5.32 4.47 8.54
C ILE A 106 6.61 4.36 7.74
N SER A 107 6.61 3.54 6.69
CA SER A 107 7.81 3.25 5.89
C SER A 107 7.57 3.54 4.40
N PRO A 108 8.53 4.15 3.69
CA PRO A 108 8.43 4.33 2.25
C PRO A 108 8.53 3.00 1.50
N MET A 109 7.84 2.91 0.37
CA MET A 109 7.98 1.77 -0.53
C MET A 109 9.24 1.91 -1.37
N GLY A 110 9.97 0.81 -1.59
CA GLY A 110 11.18 0.80 -2.43
C GLY A 110 10.92 1.13 -3.91
N CYS A 111 9.67 1.07 -4.38
CA CYS A 111 9.28 1.53 -5.71
C CYS A 111 8.99 3.05 -5.77
N GLN A 112 9.17 3.79 -4.66
CA GLN A 112 9.07 5.25 -4.58
C GLN A 112 7.69 5.85 -4.93
N THR A 113 6.62 5.03 -4.89
CA THR A 113 5.26 5.47 -5.26
C THR A 113 4.31 5.63 -4.08
N GLY A 114 4.73 5.28 -2.87
CA GLY A 114 3.86 5.36 -1.70
C GLY A 114 4.55 4.97 -0.40
N PHE A 115 3.73 4.83 0.64
CA PHE A 115 4.14 4.44 1.99
C PHE A 115 3.26 3.30 2.49
N TYR A 116 3.83 2.46 3.36
CA TYR A 116 3.02 1.61 4.22
C TYR A 116 2.80 2.30 5.56
N VAL A 117 1.54 2.38 5.99
CA VAL A 117 1.15 2.86 7.32
C VAL A 117 0.62 1.66 8.10
N THR A 118 1.24 1.36 9.24
CA THR A 118 0.91 0.18 10.06
C THR A 118 0.34 0.63 11.40
N LEU A 119 -0.87 0.17 11.71
CA LEU A 119 -1.64 0.55 12.91
C LEU A 119 -1.95 -0.67 13.77
N LEU A 120 -1.92 -0.49 15.08
CA LEU A 120 -2.28 -1.52 16.06
C LEU A 120 -3.69 -1.28 16.60
N ASN A 121 -4.55 -2.30 16.53
CA ASN A 121 -5.89 -2.31 17.15
C ASN A 121 -6.78 -1.11 16.74
N LEU A 122 -6.68 -0.66 15.48
CA LEU A 122 -7.49 0.42 14.92
C LEU A 122 -8.28 -0.07 13.68
N PRO A 123 -9.43 -0.74 13.89
CA PRO A 123 -10.16 -1.44 12.82
C PRO A 123 -10.88 -0.51 11.84
N GLU A 124 -11.28 0.67 12.30
CA GLU A 124 -12.11 1.57 11.52
C GLU A 124 -11.27 2.26 10.43
N TYR A 125 -11.58 1.93 9.17
CA TYR A 125 -10.88 2.50 8.01
C TYR A 125 -10.91 4.03 8.00
N GLN A 126 -12.04 4.62 8.38
CA GLN A 126 -12.19 6.07 8.43
C GLN A 126 -11.27 6.72 9.47
N ASP A 127 -10.97 6.03 10.57
CA ASP A 127 -10.02 6.55 11.57
C ASP A 127 -8.59 6.59 11.00
N ALA A 128 -8.21 5.59 10.20
CA ALA A 128 -6.93 5.61 9.48
C ALA A 128 -6.86 6.77 8.47
N LEU A 129 -7.94 7.01 7.70
CA LEU A 129 -7.99 8.16 6.78
C LEU A 129 -7.90 9.49 7.50
N ASN A 130 -8.64 9.66 8.60
CA ASN A 130 -8.64 10.88 9.40
C ASN A 130 -7.26 11.13 10.02
N LEU A 131 -6.58 10.07 10.48
CA LEU A 131 -5.23 10.12 11.03
C LEU A 131 -4.22 10.58 9.97
N ILE A 132 -4.24 9.98 8.78
CA ILE A 132 -3.37 10.37 7.66
C ILE A 132 -3.66 11.81 7.25
N GLU A 133 -4.93 12.20 7.11
CA GLU A 133 -5.31 13.55 6.72
C GLU A 133 -4.82 14.62 7.71
N LYS A 134 -5.02 14.42 9.01
CA LYS A 134 -4.50 15.34 10.05
C LYS A 134 -2.98 15.43 10.01
N THR A 135 -2.30 14.29 9.85
CA THR A 135 -0.83 14.24 9.74
C THR A 135 -0.33 15.04 8.54
N LEU A 136 -0.96 14.89 7.37
CA LEU A 136 -0.59 15.63 6.16
C LEU A 136 -0.85 17.13 6.30
N ARG A 137 -1.90 17.54 7.02
CA ARG A 137 -2.15 18.96 7.31
C ARG A 137 -1.02 19.58 8.15
N ASP A 138 -0.50 18.83 9.13
CA ASP A 138 0.66 19.28 9.91
C ASP A 138 1.93 19.33 9.06
N VAL A 139 2.12 18.36 8.16
CA VAL A 139 3.25 18.36 7.20
C VAL A 139 3.25 19.62 6.35
N VAL A 140 2.09 20.02 5.80
CA VAL A 140 1.97 21.22 4.95
C VAL A 140 2.40 22.50 5.67
N VAL A 141 2.14 22.62 6.97
CA VAL A 141 2.50 23.82 7.76
C VAL A 141 3.82 23.69 8.53
N ALA A 142 4.51 22.55 8.41
CA ALA A 142 5.79 22.33 9.09
C ALA A 142 6.85 23.33 8.63
N THR A 143 7.68 23.80 9.57
CA THR A 143 8.75 24.77 9.27
C THR A 143 10.11 24.12 9.06
N GLU A 144 10.27 22.86 9.43
CA GLU A 144 11.50 22.08 9.30
C GLU A 144 11.20 20.58 9.20
N VAL A 145 12.17 19.80 8.71
CA VAL A 145 12.12 18.33 8.73
C VAL A 145 12.69 17.86 10.07
N PRO A 146 11.93 17.14 10.93
CA PRO A 146 12.41 16.62 12.20
C PRO A 146 13.64 15.72 12.01
N ALA A 147 14.58 15.75 12.95
CA ALA A 147 15.77 14.89 12.95
C ALA A 147 16.64 14.97 11.67
N CYS A 148 16.53 16.04 10.89
CA CYS A 148 17.35 16.30 9.69
C CYS A 148 18.78 16.74 10.07
N ASN A 149 19.54 15.85 10.71
CA ASN A 149 20.93 16.06 11.09
C ASN A 149 21.71 14.74 11.14
N VAL A 150 23.05 14.82 11.09
CA VAL A 150 23.93 13.63 10.96
C VAL A 150 23.94 12.72 12.19
N VAL A 151 23.37 13.15 13.32
CA VAL A 151 23.30 12.33 14.54
C VAL A 151 22.10 11.38 14.49
N GLN A 152 21.00 11.84 13.90
CA GLN A 152 19.71 11.15 13.97
C GLN A 152 19.23 10.58 12.62
N CYS A 153 19.86 11.00 11.51
CA CYS A 153 19.50 10.57 10.17
C CYS A 153 20.70 9.90 9.47
N GLY A 154 20.45 8.75 8.85
CA GLY A 154 21.46 8.02 8.08
C GLY A 154 21.95 8.76 6.83
N TRP A 155 21.18 9.72 6.31
CA TRP A 155 21.58 10.56 5.18
C TRP A 155 20.99 11.99 5.26
N ALA A 156 21.45 12.76 6.25
CA ALA A 156 20.92 14.10 6.56
C ALA A 156 21.02 15.13 5.42
N ALA A 157 21.85 14.92 4.39
CA ALA A 157 21.95 15.81 3.25
C ALA A 157 20.82 15.62 2.22
N SER A 158 20.11 14.48 2.26
CA SER A 158 19.10 14.12 1.26
C SER A 158 17.69 14.47 1.76
N HIS A 159 17.40 15.76 1.91
CA HIS A 159 16.11 16.26 2.37
C HIS A 159 15.60 17.45 1.54
N SER A 160 14.28 17.59 1.48
CA SER A 160 13.53 18.66 0.85
C SER A 160 12.20 18.85 1.59
N LEU A 161 12.14 19.87 2.47
CA LEU A 161 10.88 20.23 3.16
C LEU A 161 9.81 20.63 2.15
N GLU A 162 10.16 21.50 1.19
CA GLU A 162 9.25 21.98 0.15
C GLU A 162 8.70 20.81 -0.69
N GLY A 163 9.56 19.84 -1.02
CA GLY A 163 9.15 18.63 -1.75
C GLY A 163 8.15 17.79 -0.98
N ALA A 164 8.40 17.53 0.32
CA ALA A 164 7.46 16.82 1.17
C ALA A 164 6.12 17.56 1.33
N GLN A 165 6.16 18.88 1.49
CA GLN A 165 4.95 19.72 1.56
C GLN A 165 4.12 19.66 0.28
N LYS A 166 4.77 19.69 -0.90
CA LYS A 166 4.08 19.53 -2.19
C LYS A 166 3.38 18.19 -2.32
N ILE A 167 4.03 17.11 -1.90
CA ILE A 167 3.43 15.77 -1.90
C ILE A 167 2.24 15.71 -0.93
N ALA A 168 2.40 16.24 0.28
CA ALA A 168 1.33 16.26 1.28
C ALA A 168 0.12 17.09 0.80
N GLN A 169 0.37 18.26 0.21
CA GLN A 169 -0.67 19.10 -0.38
C GLN A 169 -1.38 18.37 -1.53
N TYR A 170 -0.63 17.72 -2.43
CA TYR A 170 -1.21 16.93 -3.53
C TYR A 170 -2.15 15.83 -3.02
N LEU A 171 -1.75 15.10 -1.97
CA LEU A 171 -2.60 14.07 -1.36
C LEU A 171 -3.89 14.68 -0.77
N LEU A 172 -3.78 15.82 -0.08
CA LEU A 172 -4.93 16.54 0.50
C LEU A 172 -5.88 17.09 -0.56
N ASP A 173 -5.35 17.65 -1.64
CA ASP A 173 -6.14 18.17 -2.76
C ASP A 173 -6.96 17.06 -3.44
N ASN A 174 -6.47 15.82 -3.38
CA ASN A 174 -7.11 14.64 -3.92
C ASN A 174 -7.77 13.76 -2.85
N ARG A 175 -8.04 14.30 -1.65
CA ARG A 175 -8.64 13.56 -0.51
C ARG A 175 -9.90 12.79 -0.86
N VAL A 176 -10.73 13.33 -1.76
CA VAL A 176 -11.99 12.71 -2.20
C VAL A 176 -11.79 11.41 -2.99
N GLN A 177 -10.59 11.18 -3.54
CA GLN A 177 -10.27 10.00 -4.35
C GLN A 177 -9.66 8.85 -3.52
N TRP A 178 -9.34 9.07 -2.24
CA TRP A 178 -8.55 8.12 -1.47
C TRP A 178 -9.18 6.72 -1.35
N GLU A 179 -10.49 6.66 -1.44
CA GLU A 179 -11.29 5.43 -1.29
C GLU A 179 -11.56 4.75 -2.64
N GLU A 180 -11.21 5.39 -3.77
CA GLU A 180 -11.37 4.88 -5.13
C GLU A 180 -10.08 4.19 -5.60
N ILE A 181 -9.85 2.96 -5.13
CA ILE A 181 -8.60 2.23 -5.40
C ILE A 181 -8.45 1.82 -6.87
N PHE A 182 -9.54 1.40 -7.52
CA PHE A 182 -9.51 0.81 -8.86
C PHE A 182 -10.21 1.72 -9.88
N ALA A 183 -9.71 1.71 -11.12
CA ALA A 183 -10.30 2.42 -12.27
C ALA A 183 -10.42 1.52 -13.50
#